data_AF-A0A1B1MKJ2-F1
#
_entry.id   AF-A0A1B1MKJ2-F1
#
_cell.length_a   1.000
_cell.length_b   1.000
_cell.length_c   1.000
_cell.angle_alpha   90.00
_cell.angle_beta   90.00
_cell.angle_gamma   90.00
#
_symmetry.space_group_name_H-M   'P 1'
#
loop_
_entity.id
_entity.type
_entity.pdbx_description
1 polymer ?
#
loop_
_entity_poly.entity_id
_entity_poly.type
_entity_poly.pdbx_seq_one_letter_code
_entity_poly.pdbx_strand_id
1 'polypeptide(L)'
;MQTAVALGRSEPDGIAHIRDSYAAFDATRGARSAGLLRRQLFGYHDLLVHIRDFDGEAPGPDLESPLDAEATLFYQWDGRPAAAGEVLHSTVIVNRMDPAVIPEVSALFAELDATDFPHRMGTRRRRLFSLDGVYFHLQDFAETDGYRLIDRAWKEADPRFIKICRELEPLVSVYDPATWRSTADQVATRLYRWETPA
;
A
#
# COMPACT_ATOMS: atom_id res chain seq x y z
N MET A 1 15.92 1.75 0.17
CA MET A 1 14.67 2.20 -0.48
C MET A 1 13.69 2.61 0.60
N GLN A 2 13.23 3.86 0.58
CA GLN A 2 12.20 4.35 1.49
C GLN A 2 10.86 4.49 0.73
N THR A 3 9.75 4.14 1.37
CA THR A 3 8.41 4.38 0.84
C THR A 3 7.75 5.52 1.58
N ALA A 4 7.30 6.51 0.83
CA ALA A 4 6.40 7.56 1.29
C ALA A 4 4.99 7.29 0.74
N VAL A 5 3.98 7.42 1.59
CA VAL A 5 2.57 7.34 1.19
C VAL A 5 1.91 8.67 1.55
N ALA A 6 1.37 9.36 0.57
CA ALA A 6 0.54 10.54 0.79
C ALA A 6 -0.92 10.22 0.47
N LEU A 7 -1.83 10.86 1.19
CA LEU A 7 -3.26 10.75 1.01
C LEU A 7 -3.81 12.11 0.60
N GLY A 8 -4.69 12.11 -0.39
CA GLY A 8 -5.55 13.25 -0.69
C GLY A 8 -6.99 12.81 -0.82
N ARG A 9 -7.93 13.72 -0.57
CA ARG A 9 -9.34 13.50 -0.89
C ARG A 9 -9.71 14.22 -2.19
N SER A 10 -10.39 13.54 -3.09
CA SER A 10 -10.83 14.13 -4.35
C SER A 10 -12.03 13.39 -4.92
N GLU A 11 -12.89 14.13 -5.62
CA GLU A 11 -13.91 13.53 -6.49
C GLU A 11 -13.25 12.76 -7.66
N PRO A 12 -13.95 11.78 -8.26
CA PRO A 12 -13.40 10.93 -9.33
C PRO A 12 -12.79 11.71 -10.51
N ASP A 13 -13.42 12.81 -10.92
CA ASP A 13 -12.93 13.62 -12.04
C ASP A 13 -11.62 14.35 -11.68
N GLY A 14 -11.48 14.80 -10.42
CA GLY A 14 -10.24 15.38 -9.91
C GLY A 14 -9.10 14.36 -9.85
N ILE A 15 -9.41 13.09 -9.51
CA ILE A 15 -8.43 12.00 -9.50
C ILE A 15 -7.84 11.76 -10.89
N ALA A 16 -8.66 11.81 -11.95
CA ALA A 16 -8.19 11.65 -13.32
C ALA A 16 -7.25 12.79 -13.74
N HIS A 17 -7.56 14.03 -13.36
CA HIS A 17 -6.68 15.17 -13.62
C HIS A 17 -5.32 15.03 -12.92
N ILE A 18 -5.33 14.68 -11.62
CA ILE A 18 -4.11 14.50 -10.83
C ILE A 18 -3.22 13.39 -11.44
N ARG A 19 -3.84 12.29 -11.89
CA ARG A 19 -3.15 11.20 -12.60
C ARG A 19 -2.38 11.72 -13.82
N ASP A 20 -3.03 12.52 -14.65
CA ASP A 20 -2.43 13.03 -15.90
C ASP A 20 -1.32 14.04 -15.62
N SER A 21 -1.47 14.87 -14.59
CA SER A 21 -0.41 15.77 -14.13
C SER A 21 0.85 15.02 -13.70
N TYR A 22 0.72 13.95 -12.90
CA TYR A 22 1.86 13.12 -12.53
C TYR A 22 2.45 12.37 -13.72
N ALA A 23 1.62 11.88 -14.66
CA ALA A 23 2.11 11.23 -15.86
C ALA A 23 2.95 12.18 -16.74
N ALA A 24 2.52 13.43 -16.89
CA ALA A 24 3.29 14.46 -17.59
C ALA A 24 4.60 14.79 -16.85
N PHE A 25 4.58 14.89 -15.52
CA PHE A 25 5.76 15.15 -14.70
C PHE A 25 6.79 14.02 -14.80
N ASP A 26 6.37 12.76 -14.67
CA ASP A 26 7.24 11.58 -14.70
C ASP A 26 7.81 11.31 -16.11
N ALA A 27 7.22 11.89 -17.17
CA ALA A 27 7.80 11.91 -18.51
C ALA A 27 8.99 12.88 -18.64
N THR A 28 9.17 13.81 -17.69
CA THR A 28 10.30 14.75 -17.67
C THR A 28 11.54 14.15 -16.99
N ARG A 29 12.71 14.79 -17.17
CA ARG A 29 13.93 14.40 -16.43
C ARG A 29 13.87 14.73 -14.92
N GLY A 30 12.94 15.59 -14.49
CA GLY A 30 12.84 16.07 -13.11
C GLY A 30 12.55 14.97 -12.08
N ALA A 31 11.67 14.02 -12.44
CA ALA A 31 11.37 12.88 -11.57
C ALA A 31 12.63 12.03 -11.25
N ARG A 32 13.54 11.88 -12.21
CA ARG A 32 14.74 11.04 -12.09
C ARG A 32 15.81 11.67 -11.22
N SER A 33 15.94 12.99 -11.27
CA SER A 33 16.95 13.73 -10.48
C SER A 33 16.66 13.76 -8.98
N ALA A 34 15.44 13.42 -8.55
CA ALA A 34 15.02 13.42 -7.15
C ALA A 34 15.15 12.04 -6.46
N GLY A 35 15.83 11.07 -7.09
CA GLY A 35 16.00 9.72 -6.53
C GLY A 35 14.72 8.87 -6.53
N LEU A 36 13.66 9.30 -7.23
CA LEU A 36 12.40 8.56 -7.32
C LEU A 36 12.59 7.29 -8.16
N LEU A 37 12.36 6.13 -7.56
CA LEU A 37 12.43 4.83 -8.20
C LEU A 37 11.08 4.40 -8.78
N ARG A 38 9.99 4.68 -8.05
CA ARG A 38 8.65 4.24 -8.41
C ARG A 38 7.60 5.21 -7.91
N ARG A 39 6.60 5.49 -8.75
CA ARG A 39 5.38 6.23 -8.39
C ARG A 39 4.15 5.41 -8.72
N GLN A 40 3.20 5.37 -7.81
CA GLN A 40 1.92 4.71 -8.03
C GLN A 40 0.78 5.54 -7.44
N LEU A 41 -0.35 5.56 -8.15
CA LEU A 41 -1.59 6.17 -7.68
C LEU A 41 -2.66 5.09 -7.58
N PHE A 42 -3.36 5.07 -6.45
CA PHE A 42 -4.50 4.19 -6.21
C PHE A 42 -5.72 5.02 -5.80
N GLY A 43 -6.88 4.69 -6.35
CA GLY A 43 -8.16 5.25 -5.92
C GLY A 43 -8.90 4.27 -5.00
N TYR A 44 -9.50 4.79 -3.94
CA TYR A 44 -10.35 4.03 -3.03
C TYR A 44 -11.46 4.91 -2.44
N HIS A 45 -12.71 4.71 -2.86
CA HIS A 45 -13.81 5.64 -2.56
C HIS A 45 -13.43 7.09 -2.94
N ASP A 46 -13.38 7.98 -1.96
CA ASP A 46 -13.01 9.40 -2.07
C ASP A 46 -11.50 9.66 -1.85
N LEU A 47 -10.72 8.59 -1.65
CA LEU A 47 -9.30 8.66 -1.37
C LEU A 47 -8.46 8.47 -2.63
N LEU A 48 -7.45 9.32 -2.77
CA LEU A 48 -6.31 9.15 -3.66
C LEU A 48 -5.08 8.82 -2.82
N VAL A 49 -4.58 7.59 -2.97
CA VAL A 49 -3.37 7.10 -2.31
C VAL A 49 -2.20 7.23 -3.28
N HIS A 50 -1.21 8.04 -2.91
CA HIS A 50 -0.02 8.29 -3.71
C HIS A 50 1.20 7.66 -3.04
N ILE A 51 1.75 6.63 -3.69
CA ILE A 51 2.87 5.84 -3.19
C ILE A 51 4.11 6.19 -3.99
N ARG A 52 5.19 6.52 -3.28
CA ARG A 52 6.49 6.87 -3.87
C ARG A 52 7.56 6.04 -3.20
N ASP A 53 8.38 5.36 -3.99
CA ASP A 53 9.58 4.68 -3.52
C ASP A 53 10.82 5.45 -4.00
N PHE A 54 11.76 5.70 -3.08
CA PHE A 54 12.98 6.46 -3.34
C PHE A 54 14.23 5.62 -3.11
N ASP A 55 15.29 5.93 -3.86
CA ASP A 55 16.65 5.52 -3.54
C ASP A 55 17.23 6.49 -2.51
N GLY A 56 17.57 5.98 -1.32
CA GLY A 56 17.90 6.82 -0.17
C GLY A 56 16.69 7.38 0.56
N GLU A 57 16.91 8.52 1.22
CA GLU A 57 15.91 9.20 2.03
C GLU A 57 14.88 9.90 1.13
N ALA A 58 13.60 9.69 1.42
CA ALA A 58 12.53 10.39 0.73
C ALA A 58 12.69 11.91 0.99
N PRO A 59 12.53 12.76 -0.04
CA PRO A 59 12.40 14.18 0.21
C PRO A 59 11.21 14.38 1.17
N GLY A 60 11.33 15.37 2.06
CA GLY A 60 10.24 15.75 2.96
C GLY A 60 8.93 16.04 2.19
N PRO A 61 7.82 16.25 2.91
CA PRO A 61 6.51 16.40 2.29
C PRO A 61 6.57 17.49 1.22
N ASP A 62 6.04 17.15 0.05
CA ASP A 62 5.93 18.08 -1.06
C ASP A 62 4.83 19.09 -0.72
N LEU A 63 5.24 20.26 -0.23
CA LEU A 63 4.33 21.32 0.24
C LEU A 63 3.51 21.94 -0.90
N GLU A 64 3.87 21.70 -2.16
CA GLU A 64 3.12 22.12 -3.34
C GLU A 64 2.18 21.00 -3.85
N SER A 65 2.23 19.81 -3.24
CA SER A 65 1.39 18.70 -3.63
C SER A 65 -0.09 19.02 -3.38
N PRO A 66 -1.00 18.66 -4.29
CA PRO A 66 -2.44 18.75 -4.04
C PRO A 66 -2.94 17.70 -3.03
N LEU A 67 -2.03 16.97 -2.37
CA LEU A 67 -2.34 15.92 -1.41
C LEU A 67 -2.21 16.46 0.01
N ASP A 68 -3.17 16.07 0.84
CA ASP A 68 -3.43 16.72 2.13
C ASP A 68 -2.36 16.41 3.19
N ALA A 69 -1.86 15.16 3.24
CA ALA A 69 -0.91 14.74 4.27
C ALA A 69 -0.13 13.46 3.91
N GLU A 70 1.02 13.28 4.57
CA GLU A 70 1.85 12.08 4.48
C GLU A 70 1.54 11.09 5.62
N ALA A 71 1.33 9.82 5.27
CA ALA A 71 0.98 8.77 6.20
C ALA A 71 2.20 8.26 6.96
N THR A 72 2.00 7.94 8.24
CA THR A 72 3.06 7.41 9.10
C THR A 72 3.24 5.92 8.84
N LEU A 73 4.44 5.52 8.40
CA LEU A 73 4.87 4.12 8.36
C LEU A 73 5.09 3.63 9.79
N PHE A 74 4.32 2.63 10.24
CA PHE A 74 4.42 2.10 11.60
C PHE A 74 4.90 0.65 11.66
N TYR A 75 4.87 -0.07 10.54
CA TYR A 75 5.40 -1.43 10.43
C TYR A 75 5.91 -1.69 9.01
N GLN A 76 7.04 -2.40 8.92
CA GLN A 76 7.60 -2.83 7.65
C GLN A 76 8.21 -4.22 7.76
N TRP A 77 8.10 -4.98 6.68
CA TRP A 77 8.78 -6.25 6.48
C TRP A 77 9.27 -6.33 5.03
N ASP A 78 10.53 -6.73 4.87
CA ASP A 78 11.17 -6.93 3.59
C ASP A 78 11.50 -8.42 3.42
N GLY A 79 10.96 -9.02 2.37
CA GLY A 79 11.25 -10.40 1.99
C GLY A 79 12.53 -10.50 1.17
N ARG A 80 12.57 -11.49 0.29
CA ARG A 80 13.69 -11.61 -0.67
C ARG A 80 13.69 -10.40 -1.61
N PRO A 81 14.87 -9.78 -1.85
CA PRO A 81 15.01 -8.72 -2.83
C PRO A 81 14.48 -9.17 -4.20
N ALA A 82 13.89 -8.23 -4.94
CA ALA A 82 13.51 -8.49 -6.31
C ALA A 82 14.74 -8.86 -7.16
N ALA A 83 14.61 -9.84 -8.03
CA ALA A 83 15.66 -10.16 -8.98
C ALA A 83 15.86 -9.01 -9.98
N ALA A 84 17.03 -8.94 -10.61
CA ALA A 84 17.29 -7.94 -11.65
C ALA A 84 16.24 -8.05 -12.77
N GLY A 85 15.50 -6.96 -13.01
CA GLY A 85 14.42 -6.92 -13.99
C GLY A 85 13.09 -7.53 -13.54
N GLU A 86 12.97 -8.05 -12.30
CA GLU A 86 11.69 -8.50 -11.75
C GLU A 86 10.81 -7.28 -11.43
N VAL A 87 9.63 -7.26 -12.04
CA VAL A 87 8.64 -6.19 -11.87
C VAL A 87 7.76 -6.53 -10.66
N LEU A 88 7.71 -5.64 -9.67
CA LEU A 88 6.85 -5.81 -8.50
C LEU A 88 5.53 -5.06 -8.66
N HIS A 89 4.44 -5.75 -8.33
CA HIS A 89 3.09 -5.22 -8.37
C HIS A 89 2.56 -5.00 -6.95
N SER A 90 2.15 -3.77 -6.68
CA SER A 90 1.58 -3.40 -5.39
C SER A 90 0.07 -3.66 -5.35
N THR A 91 -0.38 -4.21 -4.22
CA THR A 91 -1.78 -4.26 -3.80
C THR A 91 -1.93 -3.47 -2.51
N VAL A 92 -2.96 -2.62 -2.46
CA VAL A 92 -3.23 -1.73 -1.32
C VAL A 92 -4.58 -2.10 -0.74
N ILE A 93 -4.59 -2.46 0.54
CA ILE A 93 -5.81 -2.66 1.33
C ILE A 93 -6.02 -1.41 2.18
N VAL A 94 -7.27 -0.92 2.25
CA VAL A 94 -7.67 0.27 2.99
C VAL A 94 -8.74 -0.07 4.01
N ASN A 95 -8.51 0.29 5.26
CA ASN A 95 -9.43 0.10 6.38
C ASN A 95 -9.36 1.30 7.36
N ARG A 96 -10.06 1.21 8.49
CA ARG A 96 -9.98 2.14 9.61
C ARG A 96 -9.29 1.49 10.80
N MET A 97 -8.51 2.28 11.52
CA MET A 97 -7.78 1.83 12.70
C MET A 97 -7.50 3.03 13.62
N ASP A 98 -7.67 2.83 14.93
CA ASP A 98 -7.23 3.82 15.93
C ASP A 98 -5.70 3.80 16.03
N PRO A 99 -4.99 4.94 15.94
CA PRO A 99 -3.54 4.97 16.13
C PRO A 99 -3.08 4.37 17.48
N ALA A 100 -3.92 4.33 18.50
CA ALA A 100 -3.60 3.73 19.80
C ALA A 100 -3.33 2.21 19.72
N VAL A 101 -3.91 1.51 18.73
CA VAL A 101 -3.70 0.05 18.56
C VAL A 101 -2.52 -0.29 17.65
N ILE A 102 -1.77 0.70 17.16
CA ILE A 102 -0.57 0.49 16.32
C ILE A 102 0.40 -0.54 16.94
N PRO A 103 0.77 -0.47 18.24
CA PRO A 103 1.70 -1.44 18.81
C PRO A 103 1.20 -2.88 18.73
N GLU A 104 -0.10 -3.10 18.92
CA GLU A 104 -0.73 -4.42 18.87
C GLU A 104 -0.77 -4.97 17.44
N VAL A 105 -1.22 -4.14 16.48
CA VAL A 105 -1.24 -4.51 15.05
C VAL A 105 0.16 -4.82 14.53
N SER A 106 1.16 -4.00 14.90
CA SER A 106 2.57 -4.26 14.57
C SER A 106 3.06 -5.61 15.11
N ALA A 107 2.70 -5.96 16.35
CA ALA A 107 3.09 -7.23 16.96
C ALA A 107 2.46 -8.43 16.23
N LEU A 108 1.19 -8.33 15.84
CA LEU A 108 0.49 -9.38 15.08
C LEU A 108 1.15 -9.64 13.72
N PHE A 109 1.50 -8.58 12.99
CA PHE A 109 2.21 -8.74 11.71
C PHE A 109 3.65 -9.22 11.92
N ALA A 110 4.35 -8.79 12.97
CA ALA A 110 5.68 -9.30 13.30
C ALA A 110 5.65 -10.82 13.57
N GLU A 111 4.64 -11.30 14.31
CA GLU A 111 4.45 -12.73 14.57
C GLU A 111 4.21 -13.51 13.27
N LEU A 112 3.30 -13.02 12.41
CA LEU A 112 3.01 -13.66 11.11
C LEU A 112 4.24 -13.68 10.21
N ASP A 113 4.93 -12.54 10.10
CA ASP A 113 6.04 -12.34 9.18
C ASP A 113 7.33 -13.04 9.65
N ALA A 114 7.40 -13.48 10.91
CA ALA A 114 8.43 -14.37 11.42
C ALA A 114 8.25 -15.84 10.97
N THR A 115 7.11 -16.18 10.38
CA THR A 115 6.85 -17.53 9.81
C THR A 115 7.23 -17.60 8.33
N ASP A 116 7.11 -18.78 7.71
CA ASP A 116 7.24 -18.95 6.25
C ASP A 116 6.01 -18.46 5.46
N PHE A 117 4.94 -18.00 6.13
CA PHE A 117 3.69 -17.61 5.48
C PHE A 117 3.84 -16.51 4.42
N PRO A 118 4.53 -15.37 4.66
CA PRO A 118 4.65 -14.32 3.65
C PRO A 118 5.30 -14.83 2.36
N HIS A 119 6.32 -15.68 2.50
CA HIS A 119 6.99 -16.29 1.35
C HIS A 119 6.08 -17.26 0.59
N ARG A 120 5.27 -18.05 1.31
CA ARG A 120 4.28 -18.96 0.70
C ARG A 120 3.17 -18.22 -0.03
N MET A 121 2.68 -17.12 0.53
CA MET A 121 1.71 -16.25 -0.12
C MET A 121 2.30 -15.54 -1.35
N GLY A 122 3.63 -15.46 -1.45
CA GLY A 122 4.35 -14.79 -2.53
C GLY A 122 4.66 -13.32 -2.25
N THR A 123 4.40 -12.83 -1.04
CA THR A 123 4.71 -11.46 -0.62
C THR A 123 6.21 -11.21 -0.69
N ARG A 124 6.58 -10.11 -1.35
CA ARG A 124 7.95 -9.61 -1.43
C ARG A 124 8.23 -8.54 -0.40
N ARG A 125 7.19 -7.78 -0.04
CA ARG A 125 7.29 -6.59 0.80
C ARG A 125 5.96 -6.34 1.48
N ARG A 126 5.98 -5.93 2.74
CA ARG A 126 4.79 -5.46 3.49
C ARG A 126 5.11 -4.15 4.17
N ARG A 127 4.23 -3.16 4.02
CA ARG A 127 4.34 -1.86 4.69
C ARG A 127 2.97 -1.42 5.17
N LEU A 128 2.87 -1.05 6.45
CA LEU A 128 1.64 -0.61 7.07
C LEU A 128 1.76 0.86 7.44
N PHE A 129 0.77 1.63 7.02
CA PHE A 129 0.71 3.06 7.25
C PHE A 129 -0.59 3.43 7.96
N SER A 130 -0.53 4.53 8.70
CA SER A 130 -1.71 5.16 9.31
C SER A 130 -1.71 6.66 9.05
N LEU A 131 -2.89 7.21 8.78
CA LEU A 131 -3.12 8.64 8.66
C LEU A 131 -4.58 8.95 8.98
N ASP A 132 -4.84 9.83 9.94
CA ASP A 132 -6.17 10.32 10.32
C ASP A 132 -7.23 9.21 10.49
N GLY A 133 -6.85 8.13 11.19
CA GLY A 133 -7.72 6.98 11.45
C GLY A 133 -7.91 6.03 10.26
N VAL A 134 -7.21 6.27 9.15
CA VAL A 134 -7.16 5.37 7.99
C VAL A 134 -5.91 4.49 8.08
N TYR A 135 -6.11 3.20 7.85
CA TYR A 135 -5.06 2.18 7.79
C TYR A 135 -4.83 1.77 6.34
N PHE A 136 -3.55 1.74 5.94
CA PHE A 136 -3.13 1.27 4.62
C PHE A 136 -2.19 0.09 4.77
N HIS A 137 -2.51 -0.98 4.05
CA HIS A 137 -1.68 -2.17 3.99
C HIS A 137 -1.20 -2.37 2.56
N LEU A 138 0.03 -1.95 2.33
CA LEU A 138 0.74 -2.08 1.06
C LEU A 138 1.50 -3.40 1.04
N GLN A 139 1.21 -4.23 0.05
CA GLN A 139 1.93 -5.47 -0.22
C GLN A 139 2.43 -5.50 -1.66
N ASP A 140 3.69 -5.86 -1.86
CA ASP A 140 4.24 -6.10 -3.19
C ASP A 140 4.34 -7.59 -3.49
N PHE A 141 4.02 -7.95 -4.72
CA PHE A 141 4.07 -9.31 -5.25
C PHE A 141 4.78 -9.32 -6.61
N ALA A 142 5.30 -10.47 -7.01
CA ALA A 142 5.75 -10.70 -8.38
C ALA A 142 4.57 -10.91 -9.35
N GLU A 143 3.41 -11.35 -8.85
CA GLU A 143 2.19 -11.51 -9.65
C GLU A 143 1.42 -10.19 -9.76
N THR A 144 0.75 -9.98 -10.89
CA THR A 144 0.00 -8.75 -11.20
C THR A 144 -1.27 -8.56 -10.35
N ASP A 145 -1.86 -9.66 -9.89
CA ASP A 145 -3.07 -9.70 -9.08
C ASP A 145 -2.76 -10.24 -7.68
N GLY A 146 -2.32 -9.33 -6.81
CA GLY A 146 -2.03 -9.66 -5.41
C GLY A 146 -3.28 -10.00 -4.61
N TYR A 147 -4.46 -9.49 -4.98
CA TYR A 147 -5.71 -9.85 -4.30
C TYR A 147 -6.01 -11.34 -4.48
N ARG A 148 -5.80 -11.90 -5.67
CA ARG A 148 -5.96 -13.34 -5.91
C ARG A 148 -5.09 -14.20 -5.01
N LEU A 149 -3.89 -13.72 -4.63
CA LEU A 149 -3.00 -14.43 -3.70
C LEU A 149 -3.56 -14.41 -2.27
N ILE A 150 -4.08 -13.28 -1.84
CA ILE A 150 -4.73 -13.11 -0.52
C ILE A 150 -6.00 -13.96 -0.44
N ASP A 151 -6.84 -13.92 -1.47
CA ASP A 151 -8.06 -14.72 -1.59
C ASP A 151 -7.75 -16.23 -1.62
N ARG A 152 -6.65 -16.64 -2.28
CA ARG A 152 -6.18 -18.03 -2.23
C ARG A 152 -5.81 -18.45 -0.80
N ALA A 153 -5.05 -17.64 -0.07
CA ALA A 153 -4.69 -17.94 1.31
C ALA A 153 -5.93 -18.10 2.22
N TRP A 154 -6.97 -17.31 1.97
CA TRP A 154 -8.27 -17.47 2.63
C TRP A 154 -8.94 -18.80 2.28
N LYS A 155 -9.03 -19.14 0.98
CA LYS A 155 -9.66 -20.37 0.48
C LYS A 155 -8.95 -21.64 0.92
N GLU A 156 -7.63 -21.59 1.04
CA GLU A 156 -6.80 -22.69 1.56
C GLU A 156 -6.91 -22.84 3.09
N ALA A 157 -7.58 -21.89 3.76
CA ALA A 157 -7.77 -21.86 5.20
C ALA A 157 -6.45 -22.00 5.97
N ASP A 158 -5.39 -21.31 5.54
CA ASP A 158 -4.10 -21.36 6.23
C ASP A 158 -4.29 -20.90 7.68
N PRO A 159 -3.96 -21.73 8.69
CA PRO A 159 -4.28 -21.43 10.09
C PRO A 159 -3.61 -20.16 10.59
N ARG A 160 -2.45 -19.79 10.04
CA ARG A 160 -1.75 -18.55 10.40
C ARG A 160 -2.47 -17.32 9.85
N PHE A 161 -2.99 -17.43 8.64
CA PHE A 161 -3.77 -16.36 8.01
C PHE A 161 -5.12 -16.17 8.71
N ILE A 162 -5.82 -17.26 9.03
CA ILE A 162 -7.06 -17.20 9.81
C ILE A 162 -6.81 -16.60 11.19
N LYS A 163 -5.71 -17.01 11.87
CA LYS A 163 -5.33 -16.47 13.19
C LYS A 163 -5.20 -14.95 13.14
N ILE A 164 -4.37 -14.42 12.23
CA ILE A 164 -4.16 -12.97 12.15
C ILE A 164 -5.44 -12.23 11.76
N CYS A 165 -6.24 -12.75 10.83
CA CYS A 165 -7.51 -12.09 10.45
C CYS A 165 -8.47 -11.98 11.63
N ARG A 166 -8.60 -13.04 12.45
CA ARG A 166 -9.40 -13.04 13.67
C ARG A 166 -8.86 -12.06 14.72
N GLU A 167 -7.55 -11.98 14.88
CA GLU A 167 -6.91 -11.10 15.87
C GLU A 167 -6.93 -9.63 15.44
N LEU A 168 -6.96 -9.35 14.13
CA LEU A 168 -7.12 -7.99 13.59
C LEU A 168 -8.57 -7.49 13.62
N GLU A 169 -9.57 -8.38 13.58
CA GLU A 169 -11.00 -8.01 13.56
C GLU A 169 -11.42 -6.97 14.62
N PRO A 170 -11.02 -7.08 15.91
CA PRO A 170 -11.37 -6.06 16.90
C PRO A 170 -10.55 -4.77 16.80
N LEU A 171 -9.44 -4.76 16.05
CA LEU A 171 -8.47 -3.66 15.98
C LEU A 171 -8.62 -2.82 14.71
N VAL A 172 -9.05 -3.45 13.62
CA VAL A 172 -9.15 -2.88 12.28
C VAL A 172 -10.55 -3.09 11.76
N SER A 173 -11.25 -2.00 11.46
CA SER A 173 -12.61 -2.02 10.94
C SER A 173 -12.64 -1.67 9.46
N VAL A 174 -13.66 -2.16 8.74
CA VAL A 174 -13.82 -1.84 7.31
C VAL A 174 -14.00 -0.34 7.10
N TYR A 175 -13.45 0.20 6.01
CA TYR A 175 -13.45 1.66 5.77
C TYR A 175 -14.87 2.24 5.61
N ASP A 176 -15.71 1.58 4.82
CA ASP A 176 -17.12 1.94 4.60
C ASP A 176 -18.03 0.72 4.87
N PRO A 177 -18.50 0.55 6.11
CA PRO A 177 -19.38 -0.56 6.47
C PRO A 177 -20.71 -0.59 5.70
N ALA A 178 -21.18 0.56 5.20
CA ALA A 178 -22.49 0.65 4.55
C ALA A 178 -22.47 0.03 3.15
N THR A 179 -21.34 0.09 2.45
CA THR A 179 -21.19 -0.45 1.09
C THR A 179 -20.39 -1.75 1.04
N TRP A 180 -19.86 -2.22 2.18
CA TRP A 180 -19.01 -3.40 2.24
C TRP A 180 -19.79 -4.70 2.00
N ARG A 181 -19.28 -5.56 1.10
CA ARG A 181 -19.87 -6.87 0.77
C ARG A 181 -18.87 -8.01 0.92
N SER A 182 -17.59 -7.75 0.67
CA SER A 182 -16.51 -8.74 0.76
C SER A 182 -15.14 -8.09 0.97
N THR A 183 -14.12 -8.89 1.29
CA THR A 183 -12.72 -8.43 1.40
C THR A 183 -12.19 -7.77 0.12
N ALA A 184 -12.75 -8.09 -1.05
CA ALA A 184 -12.43 -7.42 -2.31
C ALA A 184 -12.74 -5.91 -2.26
N ASP A 185 -13.77 -5.50 -1.51
CA ASP A 185 -14.18 -4.09 -1.38
C ASP A 185 -13.22 -3.28 -0.50
N GLN A 186 -12.19 -3.89 0.08
CA GLN A 186 -11.12 -3.19 0.81
C GLN A 186 -9.90 -2.90 -0.08
N VAL A 187 -9.87 -3.40 -1.31
CA VAL A 187 -8.72 -3.27 -2.21
C VAL A 187 -8.83 -2.00 -3.06
N ALA A 188 -7.81 -1.14 -2.99
CA ALA A 188 -7.74 0.06 -3.81
C ALA A 188 -7.44 -0.27 -5.28
N THR A 189 -8.00 0.52 -6.19
CA THR A 189 -7.82 0.35 -7.64
C THR A 189 -6.59 1.13 -8.09
N ARG A 190 -5.64 0.46 -8.74
CA ARG A 190 -4.46 1.14 -9.31
C ARG A 190 -4.86 1.97 -10.53
N LEU A 191 -4.56 3.26 -10.48
CA LEU A 191 -4.89 4.23 -11.53
C LEU A 191 -3.67 4.60 -12.37
N TYR A 192 -2.48 4.56 -11.77
CA TYR A 192 -1.23 4.92 -12.42
C TYR A 192 -0.06 4.16 -11.81
N ARG A 193 0.95 3.89 -12.64
CA ARG A 193 2.22 3.30 -12.25
C ARG A 193 3.33 3.81 -13.17
N TRP A 194 4.41 4.23 -12.56
CA TRP A 194 5.65 4.58 -13.22
C TRP A 194 6.83 4.00 -12.43
N GLU A 195 7.84 3.52 -13.14
CA GLU A 195 9.11 3.08 -12.56
C GLU A 195 10.24 3.69 -13.37
N THR A 196 11.33 4.04 -12.70
CA THR A 196 12.55 4.41 -13.42
C THR A 196 13.01 3.21 -14.24
N PRO A 197 13.29 3.39 -15.55
CA PRO A 197 13.93 2.35 -16.33
C PRO A 197 15.27 1.96 -15.70
N ALA A 198 15.60 0.67 -15.79
CA ALA A 198 16.91 0.14 -15.42
C ALA A 198 18.03 0.70 -16.31
#